data_AF-A0A534CTF9-F1
#
_entry.id   AF-A0A534CTF9-F1
#
_cell.length_a   1.000
_cell.length_b   1.000
_cell.length_c   1.000
_cell.angle_alpha   90.00
_cell.angle_beta   90.00
_cell.angle_gamma   90.00
#
_symmetry.space_group_name_H-M   'P 1'
#
loop_
_entity.id
_entity.type
_entity.pdbx_description
1 polymer ?
#
loop_
_entity_poly.entity_id
_entity_poly.type
_entity_poly.pdbx_seq_one_letter_code
_entity_poly.pdbx_strand_id
1 'polypeptide(L)'
;MTAVRTVRLLAPLAGWSTPLEEAPDEVFARGLLGDGVAIDPTSARLCAPCDGELIVIAAARHAVTLRTPEGCEVLLHVGIDSVELGGQGFELHAPQGARVRAGEPLLSFDLDLLARRAKSALTPVIVTADSGFRIVRRSSGCELAVGNFLMEVASQAAEVPAPAAPGDAATVRRLRVGFEHGIYTRPAALLAGSVRSLAADVRIAAHGREANARSIVALMALGVERGEEIEIRATGPDATVAVQALVAVLAGTLS
;
A
#
# COMPACT_ATOMS: atom_id res chain seq x y z
N MET A 1 -10.04 21.68 20.66
CA MET A 1 -10.81 20.87 19.69
C MET A 1 -10.00 20.81 18.41
N THR A 2 -9.43 19.66 18.05
CA THR A 2 -8.72 19.50 16.78
C THR A 2 -9.78 19.50 15.67
N ALA A 3 -9.69 20.41 14.70
CA ALA A 3 -10.64 20.47 13.60
C ALA A 3 -10.57 19.16 12.79
N VAL A 4 -11.74 18.55 12.53
CA VAL A 4 -11.84 17.37 11.67
C VAL A 4 -11.49 17.80 10.25
N ARG A 5 -10.45 17.19 9.67
CA ARG A 5 -10.06 17.41 8.27
C ARG A 5 -10.83 16.43 7.40
N THR A 6 -11.39 16.90 6.28
CA THR A 6 -12.08 16.05 5.31
C THR A 6 -11.41 16.16 3.96
N VAL A 7 -11.34 15.04 3.24
CA VAL A 7 -10.76 14.97 1.89
C VAL A 7 -11.75 14.25 0.98
N ARG A 8 -11.94 14.79 -0.22
CA ARG A 8 -12.76 14.17 -1.26
C ARG A 8 -11.84 13.50 -2.28
N LEU A 9 -12.10 12.23 -2.54
CA LEU A 9 -11.43 11.44 -3.55
C LEU A 9 -12.37 11.24 -4.73
N LEU A 10 -11.85 11.50 -5.92
CA LEU A 10 -12.54 11.30 -7.18
C LEU A 10 -12.18 9.94 -7.79
N ALA A 11 -13.03 9.45 -8.68
CA ALA A 11 -12.77 8.22 -9.43
C ALA A 11 -11.51 8.39 -10.28
N PRO A 12 -10.44 7.60 -10.03
CA PRO A 12 -9.17 7.76 -10.73
C PRO A 12 -9.21 7.17 -12.14
N LEU A 13 -10.19 6.33 -12.44
CA LEU A 13 -10.42 5.75 -13.76
C LEU A 13 -11.93 5.52 -13.96
N ALA A 14 -12.38 5.38 -15.21
CA ALA A 14 -13.75 4.99 -15.51
C ALA A 14 -13.94 3.48 -15.34
N GLY A 15 -15.10 3.05 -14.84
CA GLY A 15 -15.39 1.63 -14.60
C GLY A 15 -16.55 1.37 -13.64
N TRP A 16 -16.75 0.10 -13.31
CA TRP A 16 -17.74 -0.31 -12.30
C TRP A 16 -17.10 -0.36 -10.91
N SER A 17 -17.61 0.45 -9.97
CA SER A 17 -17.12 0.47 -8.58
C SER A 17 -17.82 -0.61 -7.76
N THR A 18 -17.05 -1.43 -7.06
CA THR A 18 -17.54 -2.53 -6.23
C THR A 18 -16.91 -2.50 -4.83
N PRO A 19 -17.52 -3.13 -3.80
CA PRO A 19 -16.90 -3.23 -2.48
C PRO A 19 -15.52 -3.86 -2.56
N LEU A 20 -14.58 -3.38 -1.75
CA LEU A 20 -13.22 -3.93 -1.71
C LEU A 20 -13.21 -5.43 -1.37
N GLU A 21 -14.19 -5.89 -0.61
CA GLU A 21 -14.42 -7.30 -0.22
C GLU A 21 -14.61 -8.24 -1.42
N GLU A 22 -15.02 -7.72 -2.59
CA GLU A 22 -15.17 -8.52 -3.82
C GLU A 22 -13.86 -8.69 -4.59
N ALA A 23 -12.77 -8.03 -4.17
CA ALA A 23 -11.47 -8.20 -4.80
C ALA A 23 -11.01 -9.68 -4.68
N PRO A 24 -10.54 -10.32 -5.76
CA PRO A 24 -10.15 -11.73 -5.76
C PRO A 24 -8.76 -11.96 -5.13
N ASP A 25 -8.47 -11.33 -3.99
CA ASP A 25 -7.24 -11.47 -3.23
C ASP A 25 -7.49 -11.10 -1.76
N GLU A 26 -7.08 -11.98 -0.84
CA GLU A 26 -7.41 -11.84 0.57
C GLU A 26 -6.78 -10.62 1.25
N VAL A 27 -5.65 -10.12 0.76
CA VAL A 27 -5.00 -8.94 1.36
C VAL A 27 -5.86 -7.70 1.14
N PHE A 28 -6.47 -7.59 -0.04
CA PHE A 28 -7.42 -6.54 -0.38
C PHE A 28 -8.79 -6.79 0.24
N ALA A 29 -9.37 -7.97 0.03
CA ALA A 29 -10.74 -8.28 0.46
C ALA A 29 -10.93 -8.19 1.98
N ARG A 30 -9.89 -8.49 2.77
CA ARG A 30 -9.93 -8.35 4.24
C ARG A 30 -9.51 -6.97 4.74
N GLY A 31 -9.23 -6.01 3.84
CA GLY A 31 -8.83 -4.65 4.20
C GLY A 31 -7.49 -4.56 4.94
N LEU A 32 -6.56 -5.49 4.70
CA LEU A 32 -5.30 -5.53 5.47
C LEU A 32 -4.41 -4.30 5.22
N LEU A 33 -4.48 -3.72 4.02
CA LEU A 33 -3.77 -2.48 3.65
C LEU A 33 -4.51 -1.21 4.08
N GLY A 34 -5.81 -1.32 4.40
CA GLY A 34 -6.71 -0.19 4.58
C GLY A 34 -8.11 -0.47 4.01
N ASP A 35 -8.93 0.56 3.96
CA ASP A 35 -10.32 0.50 3.49
C ASP A 35 -10.48 1.27 2.16
N GLY A 36 -11.45 0.89 1.34
CA GLY A 36 -11.60 1.45 0.00
C GLY A 36 -12.71 0.82 -0.83
N VAL A 37 -12.50 0.88 -2.14
CA VAL A 37 -13.32 0.23 -3.16
C VAL A 37 -12.40 -0.39 -4.21
N ALA A 38 -12.92 -1.31 -5.03
CA ALA A 38 -12.25 -1.79 -6.22
C ALA A 38 -13.04 -1.34 -7.45
N ILE A 39 -12.34 -0.91 -8.50
CA ILE A 39 -12.99 -0.49 -9.76
C ILE A 39 -12.63 -1.48 -10.86
N ASP A 40 -13.62 -2.03 -11.56
CA ASP A 40 -13.43 -2.80 -12.79
C ASP A 40 -13.29 -1.82 -13.97
N PRO A 41 -12.06 -1.62 -14.49
CA PRO A 41 -11.76 -0.50 -15.37
C PRO A 41 -12.33 -0.69 -16.77
N THR A 42 -13.01 0.35 -17.28
CA THR A 42 -13.37 0.49 -18.71
C THR A 42 -12.45 1.45 -19.45
N SER A 43 -11.43 1.97 -18.76
CA SER A 43 -10.42 2.87 -19.31
C SER A 43 -9.01 2.43 -18.93
N ALA A 44 -8.06 2.67 -19.83
CA ALA A 44 -6.65 2.27 -19.73
C ALA A 44 -5.74 3.35 -19.12
N ARG A 45 -6.32 4.28 -18.34
CA ARG A 45 -5.61 5.42 -17.76
C ARG A 45 -6.07 5.65 -16.33
N LEU A 46 -5.10 5.65 -15.43
CA LEU A 46 -5.25 6.01 -14.03
C LEU A 46 -4.85 7.46 -13.83
N CYS A 47 -5.75 8.25 -13.26
CA CYS A 47 -5.58 9.66 -12.93
C CYS A 47 -5.51 9.87 -11.42
N ALA A 48 -5.02 11.02 -10.99
CA ALA A 48 -4.98 11.40 -9.59
C ALA A 48 -6.40 11.57 -9.04
N PRO A 49 -6.77 10.90 -7.93
CA PRO A 49 -8.10 11.03 -7.33
C PRO A 49 -8.27 12.36 -6.56
N CYS A 50 -7.17 13.07 -6.29
CA CYS A 50 -7.12 14.30 -5.51
C CYS A 50 -5.81 15.05 -5.83
N ASP A 51 -5.70 16.28 -5.33
CA ASP A 51 -4.43 16.98 -5.28
C ASP A 51 -3.51 16.29 -4.26
N GLY A 52 -2.23 16.14 -4.59
CA GLY A 52 -1.30 15.47 -3.69
C GLY A 52 0.10 15.29 -4.26
N GLU A 53 0.90 14.48 -3.57
CA GLU A 53 2.26 14.11 -3.96
C GLU A 53 2.35 12.59 -4.15
N LEU A 54 2.98 12.14 -5.24
CA LEU A 54 3.30 10.73 -5.47
C LEU A 54 4.44 10.30 -4.55
N ILE A 55 4.12 9.68 -3.41
CA ILE A 55 5.12 9.32 -2.40
C ILE A 55 5.77 7.96 -2.64
N VAL A 56 5.09 7.06 -3.34
CA VAL A 56 5.57 5.70 -3.64
C VAL A 56 5.14 5.29 -5.04
N ILE A 57 6.07 4.69 -5.78
CA ILE A 57 5.80 4.00 -7.04
C ILE A 57 6.35 2.58 -6.90
N ALA A 58 5.51 1.56 -7.14
CA ALA A 58 5.97 0.17 -7.12
C ALA A 58 7.00 -0.10 -8.23
N ALA A 59 7.95 -0.99 -8.00
CA ALA A 59 9.01 -1.32 -8.97
C ALA A 59 8.44 -1.75 -10.34
N ALA A 60 7.40 -2.58 -10.33
CA ALA A 60 6.66 -3.00 -11.52
C ALA A 60 5.65 -1.95 -12.04
N ARG A 61 5.65 -0.72 -11.51
CA ARG A 61 4.90 0.46 -11.99
C ARG A 61 3.37 0.34 -12.03
N HIS A 62 2.81 -0.77 -11.55
CA HIS A 62 1.37 -1.03 -11.53
C HIS A 62 0.63 -0.34 -10.36
N ALA A 63 1.36 0.11 -9.35
CA ALA A 63 0.77 0.72 -8.16
C ALA A 63 1.51 2.00 -7.75
N VAL A 64 0.73 2.98 -7.30
CA VAL A 64 1.22 4.27 -6.81
C VAL A 64 0.49 4.67 -5.54
N THR A 65 1.20 5.34 -4.63
CA THR A 65 0.59 5.92 -3.42
C THR A 65 0.69 7.44 -3.47
N LEU A 66 -0.44 8.12 -3.31
CA LEU A 66 -0.51 9.57 -3.17
C LEU A 66 -0.65 9.95 -1.71
N ARG A 67 -0.02 11.06 -1.31
CA ARG A 67 -0.30 11.75 -0.05
C ARG A 67 -0.98 13.08 -0.30
N THR A 68 -2.12 13.30 0.32
CA THR A 68 -2.87 14.57 0.21
C THR A 68 -2.24 15.64 1.12
N PRO A 69 -2.53 16.93 0.91
CA PRO A 69 -2.07 18.01 1.79
C PRO A 69 -2.46 17.83 3.26
N GLU A 70 -3.58 17.15 3.53
CA GLU A 70 -4.08 16.83 4.86
C GLU A 70 -3.35 15.65 5.51
N GLY A 71 -2.50 14.94 4.76
CA GLY A 71 -1.74 13.77 5.20
C GLY A 71 -2.42 12.43 4.94
N CYS A 72 -3.57 12.40 4.25
CA CYS A 72 -4.22 11.16 3.87
C CYS A 72 -3.37 10.43 2.81
N GLU A 73 -3.15 9.13 2.98
CA GLU A 73 -2.42 8.31 2.00
C GLU A 73 -3.40 7.41 1.26
N VAL A 74 -3.34 7.46 -0.08
CA VAL A 74 -4.22 6.74 -0.99
C VAL A 74 -3.39 5.87 -1.91
N LEU A 75 -3.52 4.55 -1.77
CA LEU A 75 -2.93 3.55 -2.65
C LEU A 75 -3.86 3.30 -3.84
N LEU A 76 -3.32 3.43 -5.04
CA LEU A 76 -3.94 3.05 -6.30
C LEU A 76 -3.18 1.83 -6.84
N HIS A 77 -3.84 0.68 -6.93
CA HIS A 77 -3.19 -0.58 -7.33
C HIS A 77 -3.88 -1.13 -8.58
N VAL A 78 -3.26 -1.00 -9.76
CA VAL A 78 -3.88 -1.44 -11.01
C VAL A 78 -3.78 -2.96 -11.15
N GLY A 79 -4.92 -3.64 -11.18
CA GLY A 79 -5.03 -5.08 -11.29
C GLY A 79 -4.62 -5.84 -10.02
N ILE A 80 -4.86 -7.15 -10.02
CA ILE A 80 -4.45 -8.10 -8.98
C ILE A 80 -3.42 -9.05 -9.58
N ASP A 81 -2.31 -9.28 -8.88
CA ASP A 81 -1.12 -9.99 -9.39
C ASP A 81 -0.43 -9.34 -10.60
N SER A 82 -0.73 -8.08 -10.86
CA SER A 82 -0.08 -7.30 -11.92
C SER A 82 1.43 -7.07 -11.70
N VAL A 83 1.96 -7.34 -10.50
CA VAL A 83 3.40 -7.38 -10.24
C VAL A 83 4.13 -8.42 -11.10
N GLU A 84 3.47 -9.53 -11.44
CA GLU A 84 4.02 -10.63 -12.26
C GLU A 84 4.30 -10.18 -13.70
N LEU A 85 3.72 -9.05 -14.13
CA LEU A 85 4.00 -8.46 -15.44
C LEU A 85 5.36 -7.77 -15.50
N GLY A 86 6.04 -7.56 -14.37
CA GLY A 86 7.39 -6.97 -14.31
C GLY A 86 7.47 -5.59 -14.97
N GLY A 87 6.39 -4.80 -14.92
CA GLY A 87 6.32 -3.49 -15.56
C GLY A 87 5.89 -3.46 -17.02
N GLN A 88 5.64 -4.63 -17.64
CA GLN A 88 5.10 -4.69 -19.00
C GLN A 88 3.67 -4.17 -19.04
N GLY A 89 3.37 -3.35 -20.04
CA GLY A 89 2.06 -2.73 -20.22
C GLY A 89 1.76 -1.63 -19.20
N PHE A 90 2.76 -1.04 -18.55
CA PHE A 90 2.61 0.09 -17.62
C PHE A 90 3.52 1.27 -18.02
N GLU A 91 2.94 2.45 -18.19
CA GLU A 91 3.64 3.69 -18.52
C GLU A 91 3.33 4.78 -17.49
N LEU A 92 4.35 5.21 -16.73
CA LEU A 92 4.21 6.28 -15.74
C LEU A 92 4.29 7.65 -16.40
N HIS A 93 3.36 8.52 -16.02
CA HIS A 93 3.27 9.90 -16.51
C HIS A 93 3.85 10.92 -15.53
N ALA A 94 4.09 10.51 -14.28
CA ALA A 94 4.67 11.37 -13.25
C ALA A 94 5.69 10.58 -12.40
N PRO A 95 6.86 11.18 -12.08
CA PRO A 95 7.86 10.54 -11.25
C PRO A 95 7.48 10.58 -9.77
N GLN A 96 8.13 9.76 -8.95
CA GLN A 96 8.01 9.85 -7.49
C GLN A 96 8.47 11.23 -6.99
N GLY A 97 7.77 11.78 -6.01
CA GLY A 97 7.94 13.14 -5.50
C GLY A 97 7.21 14.22 -6.32
N ALA A 98 6.58 13.85 -7.45
CA ALA A 98 5.80 14.80 -8.23
C ALA A 98 4.54 15.22 -7.47
N ARG A 99 4.23 16.52 -7.53
CA ARG A 99 2.95 17.06 -7.11
C ARG A 99 1.99 17.02 -8.30
N VAL A 100 0.80 16.49 -8.07
CA VAL A 100 -0.23 16.27 -9.09
C VAL A 100 -1.54 16.91 -8.66
N ARG A 101 -2.37 17.26 -9.64
CA ARG A 101 -3.73 17.76 -9.43
C ARG A 101 -4.77 16.68 -9.68
N ALA A 102 -5.92 16.78 -9.03
CA ALA A 102 -7.04 15.87 -9.29
C ALA A 102 -7.37 15.80 -10.79
N GLY A 103 -7.48 14.58 -11.31
CA GLY A 103 -7.71 14.28 -12.72
C GLY A 103 -6.46 14.22 -13.61
N GLU A 104 -5.28 14.59 -13.10
CA GLU A 104 -4.02 14.51 -13.83
C GLU A 104 -3.62 13.04 -14.08
N PRO A 105 -3.20 12.64 -15.30
CA PRO A 105 -2.75 11.29 -15.58
C PRO A 105 -1.53 10.89 -14.75
N LEU A 106 -1.58 9.70 -14.14
CA LEU A 106 -0.48 9.14 -13.34
C LEU A 106 0.17 7.95 -14.04
N LEU A 107 -0.66 7.08 -14.60
CA LEU A 107 -0.25 5.81 -15.18
C LEU A 107 -1.20 5.46 -16.33
N SER A 108 -0.64 5.05 -17.47
CA SER A 108 -1.38 4.33 -18.51
C SER A 108 -1.02 2.86 -18.46
N PHE A 109 -1.99 2.01 -18.80
CA PHE A 109 -1.80 0.58 -18.74
C PHE A 109 -2.53 -0.17 -19.86
N ASP A 110 -2.04 -1.36 -20.20
CA ASP A 110 -2.63 -2.22 -21.21
C ASP A 110 -3.69 -3.14 -20.59
N LEU A 111 -4.96 -2.82 -20.83
CA LEU A 111 -6.11 -3.60 -20.35
C LEU A 111 -6.13 -5.02 -20.91
N ASP A 112 -5.76 -5.21 -22.18
CA ASP A 112 -5.76 -6.53 -22.82
C ASP A 112 -4.67 -7.42 -22.21
N LEU A 113 -3.49 -6.84 -21.95
CA LEU A 113 -2.41 -7.54 -21.28
C LEU A 113 -2.82 -7.94 -19.85
N LEU A 114 -3.41 -7.02 -19.08
CA LEU A 114 -3.89 -7.30 -17.72
C LEU A 114 -4.92 -8.41 -17.71
N ALA A 115 -5.93 -8.34 -18.58
CA ALA A 115 -6.98 -9.36 -18.66
C ALA A 115 -6.44 -10.76 -19.00
N ARG A 116 -5.31 -10.84 -19.72
CA ARG A 116 -4.71 -12.11 -20.15
C ARG A 116 -3.69 -12.68 -19.17
N ARG A 117 -3.01 -11.84 -18.40
CA ARG A 117 -1.80 -12.22 -17.65
C ARG A 117 -1.80 -11.84 -16.18
N ALA A 118 -2.66 -10.92 -15.75
CA ALA A 118 -2.91 -10.70 -14.33
C ALA A 118 -4.09 -11.56 -13.87
N LYS A 119 -4.22 -11.76 -12.56
CA LYS A 119 -5.35 -12.50 -11.98
C LYS A 119 -6.68 -11.77 -12.19
N SER A 120 -6.65 -10.44 -12.18
CA SER A 120 -7.82 -9.59 -12.43
C SER A 120 -7.38 -8.18 -12.83
N ALA A 121 -8.20 -7.48 -13.62
CA ALA A 121 -8.04 -6.05 -13.91
C ALA A 121 -8.63 -5.14 -12.82
N LEU A 122 -9.36 -5.69 -11.85
CA LEU A 122 -9.91 -4.93 -10.73
C LEU A 122 -8.80 -4.11 -10.08
N THR A 123 -9.06 -2.81 -9.94
CA THR A 123 -8.11 -1.81 -9.48
C THR A 123 -8.55 -1.29 -8.11
N PRO A 124 -7.95 -1.78 -7.01
CA PRO A 124 -8.18 -1.22 -5.69
C PRO A 124 -7.78 0.25 -5.56
N VAL A 125 -8.65 1.03 -4.93
CA VAL A 125 -8.42 2.42 -4.51
C VAL A 125 -8.62 2.48 -3.00
N ILE A 126 -7.52 2.58 -2.26
CA ILE A 126 -7.47 2.28 -0.82
C ILE A 126 -6.95 3.48 -0.05
N VAL A 127 -7.65 3.86 1.00
CA VAL A 127 -7.15 4.74 2.06
C VAL A 127 -6.36 3.88 3.03
N THR A 128 -5.06 4.13 3.15
CA THR A 128 -4.16 3.22 3.88
C THR A 128 -4.49 3.20 5.38
N ALA A 129 -4.31 2.05 6.02
CA ALA A 129 -4.62 1.88 7.44
C ALA A 129 -3.84 2.84 8.35
N ASP A 130 -2.61 3.19 7.97
CA ASP A 130 -1.72 4.06 8.74
C ASP A 130 -1.92 5.56 8.45
N SER A 131 -2.82 5.91 7.53
CA SER A 131 -3.09 7.30 7.15
C SER A 131 -3.68 8.14 8.29
N GLY A 132 -4.34 7.50 9.27
CA GLY A 132 -5.11 8.21 10.29
C GLY A 132 -6.43 8.78 9.76
N PHE A 133 -6.93 8.33 8.60
CA PHE A 133 -8.23 8.70 8.04
C PHE A 133 -9.19 7.51 8.01
N ARG A 134 -10.50 7.77 8.01
CA ARG A 134 -11.54 6.79 7.67
C ARG A 134 -12.39 7.28 6.53
N ILE A 135 -12.93 6.35 5.77
CA ILE A 135 -13.99 6.61 4.79
C ILE A 135 -15.29 6.86 5.54
N VAL A 136 -15.93 8.00 5.27
CA VAL A 136 -17.26 8.35 5.81
C VAL A 136 -18.36 8.20 4.76
N ARG A 137 -18.02 8.29 3.47
CA ARG A 137 -18.93 8.06 2.34
C ARG A 137 -18.16 7.43 1.19
N ARG A 138 -18.80 6.53 0.44
CA ARG A 138 -18.23 5.92 -0.77
C ARG A 138 -19.29 5.66 -1.84
N SER A 139 -18.87 5.63 -3.10
CA SER A 139 -19.65 5.18 -4.25
C SER A 139 -19.27 3.73 -4.57
N SER A 140 -20.24 2.83 -4.48
CA SER A 140 -20.06 1.39 -4.70
C SER A 140 -21.35 0.80 -5.27
N GLY A 141 -21.25 -0.24 -6.11
CA GLY A 141 -22.37 -0.82 -6.83
C GLY A 141 -22.88 0.09 -7.95
N CYS A 142 -22.00 0.89 -8.56
CA CYS A 142 -22.39 1.83 -9.62
C CYS A 142 -21.26 2.04 -10.63
N GLU A 143 -21.65 2.47 -11.84
CA GLU A 143 -20.71 2.94 -12.86
C GLU A 143 -20.17 4.33 -12.48
N LEU A 144 -18.88 4.54 -12.74
CA LEU A 144 -18.18 5.80 -12.51
C LEU A 144 -17.46 6.24 -13.78
N ALA A 145 -17.57 7.52 -14.11
CA ALA A 145 -16.66 8.19 -15.02
C ALA A 145 -15.48 8.82 -14.24
N VAL A 146 -14.35 9.04 -14.93
CA VAL A 146 -13.18 9.73 -14.35
C VAL A 146 -13.62 11.07 -13.73
N GLY A 147 -13.17 11.35 -12.51
CA GLY A 147 -13.49 12.60 -11.82
C GLY A 147 -14.86 12.61 -11.11
N ASN A 148 -15.67 11.56 -11.22
CA ASN A 148 -16.87 11.40 -10.39
C ASN A 148 -16.51 11.26 -8.92
N PHE A 149 -17.46 11.53 -8.02
CA PHE A 149 -17.24 11.30 -6.59
C PHE A 149 -17.03 9.81 -6.30
N LEU A 150 -15.91 9.48 -5.65
CA LEU A 150 -15.59 8.11 -5.23
C LEU A 150 -15.73 7.95 -3.71
N MET A 151 -15.01 8.76 -2.94
CA MET A 151 -14.99 8.65 -1.48
C MET A 151 -14.88 10.02 -0.82
N GLU A 152 -15.42 10.11 0.39
CA GLU A 152 -15.14 11.17 1.34
C GLU A 152 -14.48 10.53 2.56
N VAL A 153 -13.34 11.08 2.98
CA VAL A 153 -12.59 10.61 4.14
C VAL A 153 -12.47 11.71 5.18
N ALA A 154 -12.42 11.32 6.46
CA ALA A 154 -12.25 12.23 7.58
C ALA A 154 -11.10 11.79 8.46
N SER A 155 -10.31 12.75 8.95
CA SER A 155 -9.24 12.50 9.91
C SER A 155 -9.81 11.90 11.18
N GLN A 156 -9.16 10.87 11.70
CA GLN A 156 -9.43 10.28 12.99
C GLN A 156 -8.39 10.77 13.99
N ALA A 157 -8.75 10.79 15.28
CA ALA A 157 -7.76 10.97 16.32
C ALA A 157 -6.80 9.77 16.21
N ALA A 158 -5.54 10.04 15.87
CA ALA A 158 -4.51 9.02 15.93
C ALA A 158 -4.42 8.54 17.38
N GLU A 159 -4.55 7.24 17.61
CA GLU A 159 -3.89 6.65 18.77
C GLU A 159 -2.40 6.84 18.52
N VAL A 160 -1.83 7.89 19.12
CA VAL A 160 -0.38 8.06 19.17
C VAL A 160 0.13 6.87 19.97
N PRO A 161 0.84 5.91 19.37
CA PRO A 161 1.48 4.88 20.15
C PRO A 161 2.42 5.60 21.10
N ALA A 162 2.33 5.29 22.40
CA ALA A 162 3.19 5.91 23.39
C ALA A 162 4.65 5.82 22.90
N PRO A 163 5.44 6.90 22.97
CA PRO A 163 6.84 6.83 22.62
C PRO A 163 7.47 5.70 23.42
N ALA A 164 8.09 4.75 22.70
CA ALA A 164 8.78 3.63 23.33
C ALA A 164 9.73 4.19 24.39
N ALA A 165 9.65 3.67 25.62
CA ALA A 165 10.52 4.07 26.69
C ALA A 165 11.98 3.88 26.24
N PRO A 166 12.86 4.88 26.40
CA PRO A 166 14.29 4.67 26.16
C PRO A 166 14.79 3.72 27.24
N GLY A 167 15.25 2.52 26.88
CA GLY A 167 15.75 1.61 27.92
C GLY A 167 16.17 0.19 27.56
N ASP A 168 15.75 -0.41 26.44
CA ASP A 168 16.11 -1.80 26.12
C ASP A 168 17.08 -1.93 24.94
N ALA A 169 18.00 -2.88 25.05
CA ALA A 169 18.90 -3.26 23.97
C ALA A 169 18.10 -3.73 22.75
N ALA A 170 18.28 -3.07 21.61
CA ALA A 170 17.61 -3.45 20.37
C ALA A 170 18.11 -4.82 19.89
N THR A 171 17.18 -5.73 19.57
CA THR A 171 17.52 -6.95 18.84
C THR A 171 17.63 -6.60 17.37
N VAL A 172 18.80 -6.82 16.77
CA VAL A 172 19.07 -6.50 15.36
C VAL A 172 19.42 -7.76 14.59
N ARG A 173 18.87 -7.90 13.39
CA ARG A 173 19.19 -9.01 12.47
C ARG A 173 19.24 -8.53 11.04
N ARG A 174 20.22 -9.02 10.28
CA ARG A 174 20.31 -8.81 8.82
C ARG A 174 20.06 -10.11 8.09
N LEU A 175 19.35 -10.01 6.97
CA LEU A 175 19.03 -11.15 6.12
C LEU A 175 18.67 -10.70 4.70
N ARG A 176 18.79 -11.63 3.76
CA ARG A 176 18.41 -11.43 2.37
C ARG A 176 16.95 -11.80 2.14
N VAL A 177 16.28 -11.03 1.30
CA VAL A 177 14.90 -11.28 0.89
C VAL A 177 14.84 -12.37 -0.17
N GLY A 178 14.05 -13.43 0.07
CA GLY A 178 13.90 -14.56 -0.87
C GLY A 178 12.68 -14.48 -1.79
N PHE A 179 11.71 -13.61 -1.51
CA PHE A 179 10.50 -13.47 -2.32
C PHE A 179 10.82 -13.11 -3.78
N GLU A 180 10.18 -13.82 -4.73
CA GLU A 180 10.43 -13.68 -6.17
C GLU A 180 10.40 -12.23 -6.66
N HIS A 181 9.39 -11.48 -6.21
CA HIS A 181 9.17 -10.07 -6.56
C HIS A 181 9.46 -9.12 -5.39
N GLY A 182 10.30 -9.53 -4.44
CA GLY A 182 10.65 -8.71 -3.27
C GLY A 182 9.50 -8.53 -2.28
N ILE A 183 9.51 -7.42 -1.53
CA ILE A 183 8.49 -7.13 -0.50
C ILE A 183 7.32 -6.33 -1.12
N TYR A 184 6.51 -6.99 -1.94
CA TYR A 184 5.24 -6.44 -2.45
C TYR A 184 4.05 -6.81 -1.55
N THR A 185 2.82 -6.59 -2.01
CA THR A 185 1.56 -6.71 -1.24
C THR A 185 1.46 -7.96 -0.33
N ARG A 186 1.61 -9.17 -0.86
CA ARG A 186 1.45 -10.41 -0.07
C ARG A 186 2.62 -10.66 0.90
N PRO A 187 3.89 -10.61 0.48
CA PRO A 187 5.01 -10.66 1.40
C PRO A 187 4.93 -9.65 2.54
N ALA A 188 4.59 -8.39 2.24
CA ALA A 188 4.43 -7.34 3.24
C ALA A 188 3.30 -7.68 4.23
N ALA A 189 2.18 -8.24 3.76
CA ALA A 189 1.09 -8.70 4.62
C ALA A 189 1.49 -9.84 5.55
N LEU A 190 2.30 -10.80 5.06
CA LEU A 190 2.83 -11.90 5.89
C LEU A 190 3.76 -11.38 6.99
N LEU A 191 4.68 -10.49 6.63
CA LEU A 191 5.60 -9.86 7.59
C LEU A 191 4.82 -9.08 8.65
N ALA A 192 3.92 -8.18 8.23
CA ALA A 192 3.11 -7.39 9.14
C ALA A 192 2.21 -8.25 10.03
N GLY A 193 1.61 -9.31 9.47
CA GLY A 193 0.80 -10.27 10.22
C GLY A 193 1.58 -10.97 11.33
N SER A 194 2.84 -11.33 11.08
CA SER A 194 3.69 -12.07 12.02
C SER A 194 4.06 -11.29 13.29
N VAL A 195 4.02 -9.94 13.23
CA VAL A 195 4.37 -9.07 14.36
C VAL A 195 3.18 -8.23 14.88
N ARG A 196 1.99 -8.40 14.30
CA ARG A 196 0.82 -7.56 14.59
C ARG A 196 0.39 -7.60 16.06
N SER A 197 0.43 -8.78 16.69
CA SER A 197 0.01 -8.99 18.08
C SER A 197 1.11 -8.72 19.11
N LEU A 198 2.33 -8.41 18.66
CA LEU A 198 3.48 -8.19 19.53
C LEU A 198 3.51 -6.76 20.04
N ALA A 199 4.09 -6.53 21.22
CA ALA A 199 4.20 -5.21 21.85
C ALA A 199 5.45 -4.43 21.38
N ALA A 200 6.47 -5.12 20.88
CA ALA A 200 7.74 -4.53 20.47
C ALA A 200 7.57 -3.47 19.36
N ASP A 201 8.33 -2.39 19.38
CA ASP A 201 8.49 -1.56 18.19
C ASP A 201 9.40 -2.33 17.23
N VAL A 202 8.94 -2.57 16.00
CA VAL A 202 9.65 -3.40 15.02
C VAL A 202 9.80 -2.60 13.74
N ARG A 203 11.04 -2.43 13.31
CA ARG A 203 11.44 -1.64 12.15
C ARG A 203 12.19 -2.51 11.16
N ILE A 204 11.96 -2.27 9.87
CA ILE A 204 12.73 -2.86 8.78
C ILE A 204 13.38 -1.72 8.00
N ALA A 205 14.69 -1.79 7.82
CA ALA A 205 15.47 -0.80 7.09
C ALA A 205 16.09 -1.40 5.84
N ALA A 206 16.02 -0.65 4.74
CA ALA A 206 16.62 -0.96 3.45
C ALA A 206 16.80 0.33 2.63
N HIS A 207 17.84 0.41 1.80
CA HIS A 207 18.12 1.57 0.94
C HIS A 207 18.16 2.92 1.68
N GLY A 208 18.66 2.91 2.93
CA GLY A 208 18.70 4.12 3.77
C GLY A 208 17.34 4.62 4.27
N ARG A 209 16.27 3.84 4.06
CA ARG A 209 14.91 4.10 4.54
C ARG A 209 14.53 3.08 5.61
N GLU A 210 13.58 3.45 6.46
CA GLU A 210 13.04 2.60 7.52
C GLU A 210 11.51 2.59 7.43
N ALA A 211 10.91 1.43 7.67
CA ALA A 211 9.47 1.24 7.76
C ALA A 211 9.10 0.52 9.06
N ASN A 212 7.93 0.86 9.60
CA ASN A 212 7.29 0.08 10.66
C ASN A 212 6.87 -1.28 10.07
N ALA A 213 7.30 -2.38 10.69
CA ALA A 213 7.03 -3.73 10.21
C ALA A 213 5.54 -4.09 10.18
N ARG A 214 4.67 -3.35 10.88
CA ARG A 214 3.22 -3.53 10.86
C ARG A 214 2.53 -2.83 9.69
N SER A 215 3.20 -1.87 9.06
CA SER A 215 2.66 -1.11 7.94
C SER A 215 2.97 -1.81 6.63
N ILE A 216 1.95 -2.44 6.03
CA ILE A 216 2.09 -3.15 4.75
C ILE A 216 2.56 -2.18 3.66
N VAL A 217 1.96 -0.99 3.60
CA VAL A 217 2.29 0.02 2.58
C VAL A 217 3.69 0.59 2.79
N ALA A 218 4.12 0.85 4.03
CA ALA A 218 5.48 1.33 4.29
C ALA A 218 6.53 0.26 3.97
N LEU A 219 6.24 -1.02 4.23
CA LEU A 219 7.12 -2.13 3.82
C LEU A 219 7.26 -2.21 2.31
N MET A 220 6.15 -2.10 1.56
CA MET A 220 6.19 -2.03 0.09
C MET A 220 6.98 -0.82 -0.41
N ALA A 221 6.85 0.32 0.28
CA ALA A 221 7.55 1.55 -0.07
C ALA A 221 9.07 1.43 0.06
N LEU A 222 9.59 0.49 0.87
CA LEU A 222 11.03 0.22 0.93
C LEU A 222 11.59 -0.25 -0.41
N GLY A 223 10.75 -0.77 -1.32
CA GLY A 223 11.15 -1.13 -2.68
C GLY A 223 12.20 -2.24 -2.74
N VAL A 224 12.23 -3.12 -1.74
CA VAL A 224 13.22 -4.18 -1.62
C VAL A 224 12.93 -5.28 -2.63
N GLU A 225 13.94 -5.62 -3.43
CA GLU A 225 13.91 -6.67 -4.44
C GLU A 225 14.48 -8.01 -3.92
N ARG A 226 14.34 -9.06 -4.72
CA ARG A 226 14.89 -10.39 -4.39
C ARG A 226 16.40 -10.33 -4.23
N GLY A 227 16.91 -10.96 -3.18
CA GLY A 227 18.33 -11.10 -2.89
C GLY A 227 18.96 -9.91 -2.16
N GLU A 228 18.22 -8.80 -2.05
CA GLU A 228 18.69 -7.62 -1.32
C GLU A 228 18.66 -7.84 0.18
N GLU A 229 19.58 -7.16 0.88
CA GLU A 229 19.70 -7.24 2.33
C GLU A 229 18.80 -6.22 3.01
N ILE A 230 18.11 -6.67 4.05
CA ILE A 230 17.35 -5.82 4.97
C ILE A 230 17.89 -5.95 6.39
N GLU A 231 17.72 -4.90 7.17
CA GLU A 231 18.00 -4.89 8.60
C GLU A 231 16.70 -4.79 9.40
N ILE A 232 16.44 -5.80 10.23
CA ILE A 232 15.33 -5.82 11.17
C ILE A 232 15.85 -5.33 12.52
N ARG A 233 15.14 -4.37 13.12
CA ARG A 233 15.37 -3.90 14.49
C ARG A 233 14.10 -4.05 15.29
N ALA A 234 14.20 -4.61 16.49
CA ALA A 234 13.08 -4.67 17.43
C ALA A 234 13.50 -4.20 18.83
N THR A 235 12.64 -3.44 19.49
CA THR A 235 12.81 -2.96 20.86
C THR A 235 11.54 -3.22 21.68
N GLY A 236 11.69 -3.56 22.97
CA GLY A 236 10.59 -3.86 23.86
C GLY A 236 10.51 -5.33 24.30
N PRO A 237 9.46 -5.72 25.05
CA PRO A 237 9.43 -6.93 25.87
C PRO A 237 9.51 -8.24 25.07
N ASP A 238 9.06 -8.23 23.82
CA ASP A 238 9.02 -9.38 22.90
C ASP A 238 9.88 -9.17 21.65
N ALA A 239 10.90 -8.30 21.72
CA ALA A 239 11.78 -7.97 20.60
C ALA A 239 12.44 -9.21 19.95
N THR A 240 12.96 -10.13 20.75
CA THR A 240 13.57 -11.38 20.24
C THR A 240 12.55 -12.24 19.49
N VAL A 241 11.33 -12.36 20.03
CA VAL A 241 10.24 -13.12 19.41
C VAL A 241 9.83 -12.48 18.09
N ALA A 242 9.74 -11.15 18.04
CA ALA A 242 9.41 -10.40 16.82
C ALA A 242 10.44 -10.64 15.70
N VAL A 243 11.73 -10.57 16.03
CA VAL A 243 12.80 -10.84 15.06
C VAL A 243 12.75 -12.29 14.57
N GLN A 244 12.52 -13.26 15.46
CA GLN A 244 12.40 -14.67 15.08
C GLN A 244 11.20 -14.93 14.15
N ALA A 245 10.05 -14.31 14.42
CA ALA A 245 8.86 -14.43 13.59
C ALA A 245 9.11 -13.93 12.16
N LEU A 246 9.73 -12.74 12.02
CA LEU A 246 10.07 -12.19 10.70
C LEU A 246 11.13 -13.03 9.97
N VAL A 247 12.14 -13.52 10.69
CA VAL A 247 13.15 -14.44 10.11
C VAL A 247 12.51 -15.72 9.60
N ALA A 248 11.54 -16.29 10.31
CA ALA A 248 10.84 -17.49 9.87
C ALA A 248 10.07 -17.25 8.55
N VAL A 249 9.36 -16.12 8.45
CA VAL A 249 8.65 -15.72 7.21
C VAL A 249 9.63 -15.57 6.04
N LEU A 250 10.77 -14.91 6.26
CA LEU A 250 11.76 -14.65 5.21
C LEU A 250 12.56 -15.89 4.83
N ALA A 251 12.91 -16.76 5.79
CA ALA A 251 13.65 -18.00 5.54
C ALA A 251 12.83 -19.03 4.75
N GLY A 252 11.50 -19.07 4.96
CA GLY A 252 10.58 -19.93 4.22
C GLY A 252 10.48 -19.64 2.72
N THR A 253 11.21 -18.63 2.22
CA THR A 253 11.15 -18.16 0.83
C THR A 253 12.44 -18.42 0.05
N LEU A 254 13.48 -18.95 0.70
CA LEU A 254 14.80 -19.20 0.13
C LEU A 254 14.92 -20.60 -0.53
N SER A 255 13.82 -21.13 -1.08
CA SER A 255 13.82 -22.42 -1.81
C SER A 255 14.18 -22.25 -3.28
#